data_AF-A0A3D4E7B1-F1
#
_entry.id   AF-A0A3D4E7B1-F1
#
_cell.length_a   1.000
_cell.length_b   1.000
_cell.length_c   1.000
_cell.angle_alpha   90.00
_cell.angle_beta   90.00
_cell.angle_gamma   90.00
#
_symmetry.space_group_name_H-M   'P 1'
#
loop_
_entity.id
_entity.type
_entity.pdbx_description
1 polymer ?
#
loop_
_entity_poly.entity_id
_entity_poly.type
_entity_poly.pdbx_seq_one_letter_code
_entity_poly.pdbx_strand_id
1 'polypeptide(L)'
;DIIDGGAGDDTITDTGGSDTISGGIGSADSLSFSGTGTGISSATFNDGTDVTVTNSNGDIDDIDGIEDFTLTDSDDSISIDATNLSDFGTIDGAAGTDTVAMTTAISGLTGYTAEGSDMASVFTNIEELDISSSYSTSLAFDITESDIDTLTGSSTGVLTIQTNGDLDSVDVASYDSFTDNGTNYQYGWADGTTLIVQS
;
A
#
# COMPACT_ATOMS: atom_id res chain seq x y z
N ASP A 1 24.47 4.81 6.48
CA ASP A 1 25.38 3.67 6.29
C ASP A 1 25.26 3.11 4.87
N ILE A 2 26.05 2.11 4.51
CA ILE A 2 25.89 1.36 3.26
C ILE A 2 25.72 -0.12 3.63
N ILE A 3 24.61 -0.70 3.21
CA ILE A 3 24.21 -2.09 3.47
C ILE A 3 24.03 -2.80 2.12
N ASP A 4 24.57 -4.02 2.00
CA ASP A 4 24.52 -4.85 0.80
C ASP A 4 24.31 -6.31 1.24
N GLY A 5 23.16 -6.89 0.89
CA GLY A 5 22.80 -8.28 1.16
C GLY A 5 23.63 -9.27 0.34
N GLY A 6 24.00 -8.88 -0.88
CA GLY A 6 24.89 -9.62 -1.73
C GLY A 6 24.17 -10.66 -2.58
N ALA A 7 24.14 -11.93 -2.17
CA ALA A 7 23.54 -12.98 -2.97
C ALA A 7 22.82 -14.01 -2.09
N GLY A 8 21.64 -14.41 -2.53
CA GLY A 8 20.68 -15.15 -1.71
C GLY A 8 19.46 -14.28 -1.45
N ASP A 9 18.49 -14.82 -0.71
CA ASP A 9 17.37 -14.03 -0.20
C ASP A 9 17.77 -13.55 1.22
N ASP A 10 17.88 -12.25 1.38
CA ASP A 10 18.43 -11.56 2.54
C ASP A 10 17.33 -10.91 3.40
N THR A 11 17.65 -10.72 4.69
CA THR A 11 16.79 -9.99 5.62
C THR A 11 17.57 -8.86 6.26
N ILE A 12 17.11 -7.65 6.02
CA ILE A 12 17.71 -6.41 6.48
C ILE A 12 16.74 -5.73 7.44
N THR A 13 17.27 -5.19 8.52
CA THR A 13 16.50 -4.35 9.44
C THR A 13 17.18 -3.01 9.53
N ASP A 14 16.45 -1.97 9.14
CA ASP A 14 16.85 -0.60 9.35
C ASP A 14 16.25 -0.08 10.66
N THR A 15 17.08 0.64 11.41
CA THR A 15 16.76 1.21 12.73
C THR A 15 16.92 2.72 12.76
N GLY A 16 17.11 3.35 11.60
CA GLY A 16 17.18 4.79 11.39
C GLY A 16 18.58 5.29 11.08
N GLY A 17 18.68 6.59 10.76
CA GLY A 17 19.82 7.13 10.03
C GLY A 17 19.51 7.19 8.54
N SER A 18 20.40 7.82 7.77
CA SER A 18 20.27 7.89 6.31
C SER A 18 21.21 6.88 5.67
N ASP A 19 20.63 5.87 5.05
CA ASP A 19 21.32 4.69 4.56
C ASP A 19 21.19 4.51 3.04
N THR A 20 22.14 3.77 2.48
CA THR A 20 22.03 3.19 1.14
C THR A 20 21.94 1.68 1.33
N ILE A 21 20.84 1.07 0.91
CA ILE A 21 20.51 -0.32 1.17
C ILE A 21 20.33 -1.05 -0.15
N SER A 22 20.96 -2.21 -0.30
CA SER A 22 20.73 -3.10 -1.42
C SER A 22 20.47 -4.52 -0.91
N GLY A 23 19.40 -5.17 -1.37
CA GLY A 23 19.20 -6.61 -1.14
C GLY A 23 20.18 -7.44 -1.97
N GLY A 24 20.46 -6.99 -3.19
CA GLY A 24 21.46 -7.57 -4.06
C GLY A 24 20.85 -8.59 -5.03
N ILE A 25 21.44 -9.78 -5.13
CA ILE A 25 20.94 -10.87 -5.99
C ILE A 25 20.11 -11.82 -5.13
N GLY A 26 18.81 -11.55 -5.05
CA GLY A 26 17.81 -12.42 -4.45
C GLY A 26 16.54 -12.42 -5.30
N SER A 27 15.52 -13.11 -4.79
CA SER A 27 14.16 -12.99 -5.31
C SER A 27 13.10 -12.78 -4.22
N ALA A 28 13.58 -12.66 -2.98
CA ALA A 28 12.77 -12.49 -1.78
C ALA A 28 13.61 -11.77 -0.70
N ASP A 29 14.34 -10.74 -1.11
CA ASP A 29 15.05 -9.84 -0.20
C ASP A 29 14.04 -9.00 0.58
N SER A 30 14.24 -8.90 1.88
CA SER A 30 13.29 -8.30 2.83
C SER A 30 13.92 -7.17 3.63
N LEU A 31 13.22 -6.04 3.71
CA LEU A 31 13.62 -4.87 4.52
C LEU A 31 12.54 -4.52 5.55
N SER A 32 12.93 -4.42 6.82
CA SER A 32 12.04 -3.99 7.90
C SER A 32 12.47 -2.67 8.50
N PHE A 33 11.53 -1.72 8.62
CA PHE A 33 11.67 -0.43 9.31
C PHE A 33 11.10 -0.44 10.74
N SER A 34 10.64 -1.59 11.23
CA SER A 34 10.04 -1.74 12.58
C SER A 34 10.95 -1.25 13.72
N GLY A 35 12.26 -1.14 13.49
CA GLY A 35 13.23 -0.69 14.49
C GLY A 35 13.48 0.82 14.55
N THR A 36 12.94 1.62 13.62
CA THR A 36 13.20 3.07 13.52
C THR A 36 12.55 3.89 14.64
N GLY A 37 11.42 3.41 15.18
CA GLY A 37 10.66 4.05 16.24
C GLY A 37 9.90 5.32 15.82
N THR A 38 9.85 5.63 14.52
CA THR A 38 9.08 6.74 13.94
C THR A 38 8.50 6.34 12.59
N GLY A 39 7.28 6.76 12.29
CA GLY A 39 6.64 6.48 11.01
C GLY A 39 7.38 7.03 9.79
N ILE A 40 7.16 6.41 8.64
CA ILE A 40 7.56 6.82 7.31
C ILE A 40 6.68 7.98 6.88
N SER A 41 7.29 9.15 6.70
CA SER A 41 6.57 10.37 6.31
C SER A 41 6.30 10.45 4.81
N SER A 42 7.15 9.81 4.02
CA SER A 42 6.96 9.60 2.59
C SER A 42 7.89 8.50 2.12
N ALA A 43 7.39 7.60 1.30
CA ALA A 43 8.23 6.75 0.46
C ALA A 43 7.74 6.82 -0.99
N THR A 44 8.68 6.74 -1.93
CA THR A 44 8.35 6.62 -3.35
C THR A 44 8.90 5.30 -3.87
N PHE A 45 7.99 4.44 -4.29
CA PHE A 45 8.28 3.16 -4.91
C PHE A 45 8.13 3.34 -6.42
N ASN A 46 9.22 3.71 -7.09
CA ASN A 46 9.23 3.96 -8.53
C ASN A 46 9.38 2.68 -9.34
N ASP A 47 10.13 1.70 -8.84
CA ASP A 47 10.22 0.32 -9.31
C ASP A 47 10.84 -0.52 -8.17
N GLY A 48 10.96 -1.85 -8.33
CA GLY A 48 11.59 -2.71 -7.31
C GLY A 48 13.09 -2.44 -7.06
N THR A 49 13.68 -1.47 -7.77
CA THR A 49 15.11 -1.15 -7.76
C THR A 49 15.44 0.32 -7.41
N ASP A 50 14.42 1.17 -7.24
CA ASP A 50 14.57 2.60 -6.92
C ASP A 50 13.47 3.02 -5.94
N VAL A 51 13.73 2.75 -4.67
CA VAL A 51 12.87 3.11 -3.55
C VAL A 51 13.57 4.15 -2.70
N THR A 52 12.96 5.33 -2.55
CA THR A 52 13.41 6.34 -1.58
C THR A 52 12.44 6.38 -0.41
N VAL A 53 12.92 6.14 0.80
CA VAL A 53 12.14 6.23 2.04
C VAL A 53 12.60 7.45 2.84
N THR A 54 11.67 8.20 3.42
CA THR A 54 11.96 9.30 4.33
C THR A 54 11.14 9.14 5.61
N ASN A 55 11.84 8.92 6.72
CA ASN A 55 11.19 8.78 8.03
C ASN A 55 10.77 10.15 8.59
N SER A 56 9.96 10.15 9.65
CA SER A 56 9.45 11.38 10.29
C SER A 56 10.53 12.22 10.99
N ASN A 57 11.75 11.69 11.19
CA ASN A 57 12.90 12.46 11.66
C ASN A 57 13.64 13.18 10.52
N GLY A 58 13.28 12.89 9.27
CA GLY A 58 13.89 13.42 8.06
C GLY A 58 15.16 12.70 7.62
N ASP A 59 15.42 11.51 8.15
CA ASP A 59 16.43 10.63 7.57
C ASP A 59 15.91 10.07 6.24
N ILE A 60 16.81 9.88 5.28
CA ILE A 60 16.48 9.46 3.93
C ILE A 60 17.29 8.21 3.57
N ASP A 61 16.58 7.16 3.16
CA ASP A 61 17.15 5.90 2.72
C ASP A 61 16.97 5.72 1.22
N ASP A 62 18.02 5.25 0.56
CA ASP A 62 18.09 4.93 -0.87
C ASP A 62 18.21 3.41 -1.03
N ILE A 63 17.18 2.77 -1.58
CA ILE A 63 16.96 1.32 -1.50
C ILE A 63 16.81 0.73 -2.90
N ASP A 64 17.52 -0.38 -3.14
CA ASP A 64 17.51 -1.13 -4.40
C ASP A 64 17.43 -2.65 -4.15
N GLY A 65 16.71 -3.37 -5.01
CA GLY A 65 16.65 -4.84 -5.01
C GLY A 65 16.08 -5.40 -3.71
N ILE A 66 14.96 -4.86 -3.24
CA ILE A 66 14.18 -5.39 -2.13
C ILE A 66 12.79 -5.70 -2.66
N GLU A 67 12.32 -6.93 -2.45
CA GLU A 67 10.99 -7.36 -2.91
C GLU A 67 9.94 -7.26 -1.80
N ASP A 68 10.34 -7.47 -0.54
CA ASP A 68 9.44 -7.50 0.61
C ASP A 68 9.75 -6.37 1.61
N PHE A 69 8.74 -5.60 1.97
CA PHE A 69 8.85 -4.51 2.93
C PHE A 69 7.95 -4.73 4.14
N THR A 70 8.50 -4.48 5.32
CA THR A 70 7.70 -4.23 6.53
C THR A 70 7.96 -2.81 6.96
N LEU A 71 6.91 -2.00 7.05
CA LEU A 71 6.97 -0.62 7.46
C LEU A 71 7.13 -0.54 9.00
N THR A 72 6.60 0.49 9.64
CA THR A 72 6.83 0.77 11.06
C THR A 72 5.60 0.42 11.91
N ASP A 73 5.75 0.43 13.24
CA ASP A 73 4.59 0.32 14.14
C ASP A 73 3.89 1.69 14.36
N SER A 74 4.04 2.63 13.42
CA SER A 74 3.47 3.98 13.46
C SER A 74 2.80 4.29 12.13
N ASP A 75 1.93 5.30 12.10
CA ASP A 75 1.28 5.75 10.85
C ASP A 75 2.31 6.03 9.75
N ASP A 76 2.23 5.24 8.68
CA ASP A 76 3.11 5.31 7.52
C ASP A 76 2.40 5.91 6.29
N SER A 77 3.13 6.71 5.52
CA SER A 77 2.64 7.25 4.25
C SER A 77 3.61 6.90 3.14
N ILE A 78 3.13 6.09 2.19
CA ILE A 78 3.90 5.66 1.04
C ILE A 78 3.17 5.99 -0.26
N SER A 79 3.93 6.02 -1.35
CA SER A 79 3.41 6.23 -2.68
C SER A 79 4.05 5.25 -3.65
N ILE A 80 3.24 4.71 -4.56
CA ILE A 80 3.68 3.71 -5.54
C ILE A 80 3.23 4.13 -6.94
N ASP A 81 4.08 3.87 -7.92
CA ASP A 81 3.64 3.85 -9.32
C ASP A 81 2.82 2.57 -9.54
N ALA A 82 1.52 2.71 -9.80
CA ALA A 82 0.61 1.58 -9.97
C ALA A 82 1.01 0.63 -11.12
N THR A 83 1.90 1.06 -12.03
CA THR A 83 2.44 0.20 -13.09
C THR A 83 3.50 -0.79 -12.61
N ASN A 84 4.07 -0.58 -11.43
CA ASN A 84 5.16 -1.38 -10.85
C ASN A 84 4.72 -2.23 -9.66
N LEU A 85 3.41 -2.35 -9.41
CA LEU A 85 2.87 -3.16 -8.32
C LEU A 85 3.36 -4.63 -8.39
N SER A 86 3.57 -5.16 -9.61
CA SER A 86 4.06 -6.52 -9.83
C SER A 86 5.54 -6.74 -9.51
N ASP A 87 6.30 -5.67 -9.25
CA ASP A 87 7.72 -5.76 -8.92
C ASP A 87 7.94 -6.04 -7.42
N PHE A 88 6.89 -5.94 -6.61
CA PHE A 88 6.93 -6.20 -5.18
C PHE A 88 6.37 -7.58 -4.85
N GLY A 89 6.94 -8.21 -3.81
CA GLY A 89 6.38 -9.37 -3.16
C GLY A 89 5.26 -8.95 -2.22
N THR A 90 5.64 -8.38 -1.07
CA THR A 90 4.71 -7.88 -0.05
C THR A 90 5.14 -6.54 0.53
N ILE A 91 4.19 -5.71 0.89
CA ILE A 91 4.37 -4.48 1.64
C ILE A 91 3.39 -4.51 2.82
N ASP A 92 3.95 -4.70 4.00
CA ASP A 92 3.21 -4.79 5.26
C ASP A 92 3.31 -3.47 6.02
N GLY A 93 2.19 -2.75 6.20
CA GLY A 93 2.10 -1.55 7.03
C GLY A 93 2.34 -1.79 8.51
N ALA A 94 2.36 -3.05 8.94
CA ALA A 94 2.50 -3.48 10.32
C ALA A 94 1.39 -2.92 11.24
N ALA A 95 1.69 -1.95 12.09
CA ALA A 95 0.70 -1.39 13.00
C ALA A 95 0.67 0.12 12.81
N GLY A 96 -0.51 0.72 12.81
CA GLY A 96 -0.63 2.14 12.54
C GLY A 96 -1.96 2.42 11.90
N THR A 97 -2.08 3.62 11.33
CA THR A 97 -3.05 3.90 10.28
C THR A 97 -2.26 4.25 9.03
N ASP A 98 -2.18 3.30 8.11
CA ASP A 98 -1.22 3.35 7.01
C ASP A 98 -1.89 3.77 5.71
N THR A 99 -1.20 4.64 4.97
CA THR A 99 -1.71 5.23 3.73
C THR A 99 -0.81 4.86 2.55
N VAL A 100 -1.43 4.33 1.50
CA VAL A 100 -0.77 4.06 0.21
C VAL A 100 -1.40 4.91 -0.88
N ALA A 101 -0.62 5.84 -1.44
CA ALA A 101 -1.04 6.66 -2.56
C ALA A 101 -0.58 6.08 -3.90
N MET A 102 -1.51 5.85 -4.82
CA MET A 102 -1.20 5.54 -6.21
C MET A 102 -0.86 6.85 -6.93
N THR A 103 0.26 6.89 -7.64
CA THR A 103 0.77 8.13 -8.30
C THR A 103 0.57 8.17 -9.82
N THR A 104 0.33 7.01 -10.42
CA THR A 104 0.05 6.84 -11.84
C THR A 104 -1.26 6.11 -12.03
N ALA A 105 -1.83 6.24 -13.23
CA ALA A 105 -3.09 5.58 -13.49
C ALA A 105 -2.96 4.06 -13.38
N ILE A 106 -3.91 3.44 -12.68
CA ILE A 106 -4.04 1.97 -12.50
C ILE A 106 -4.20 1.23 -13.85
N SER A 107 -4.27 1.96 -14.96
CA SER A 107 -4.21 1.47 -16.34
C SER A 107 -3.12 0.44 -16.68
N GLY A 108 -2.08 0.29 -15.85
CA GLY A 108 -1.06 -0.77 -15.95
C GLY A 108 -1.52 -2.15 -15.44
N LEU A 109 -2.50 -2.20 -14.53
CA LEU A 109 -3.20 -3.42 -14.10
C LEU A 109 -4.20 -3.81 -15.21
N THR A 110 -3.68 -4.23 -16.36
CA THR A 110 -4.50 -4.63 -17.51
C THR A 110 -5.13 -6.01 -17.29
N GLY A 111 -6.15 -6.05 -16.41
CA GLY A 111 -6.79 -7.26 -15.94
C GLY A 111 -8.29 -7.18 -15.63
N TYR A 112 -8.95 -6.01 -15.72
CA TYR A 112 -10.42 -5.80 -15.82
C TYR A 112 -11.35 -6.57 -14.84
N THR A 113 -10.89 -7.09 -13.70
CA THR A 113 -11.75 -7.82 -12.73
C THR A 113 -11.15 -7.93 -11.32
N ALA A 114 -10.11 -7.17 -10.99
CA ALA A 114 -9.17 -7.60 -9.93
C ALA A 114 -8.38 -6.49 -9.24
N GLU A 115 -8.68 -5.20 -9.42
CA GLU A 115 -7.81 -4.12 -8.92
C GLU A 115 -7.65 -4.19 -7.39
N GLY A 116 -8.73 -4.39 -6.63
CA GLY A 116 -8.66 -4.63 -5.19
C GLY A 116 -7.89 -5.90 -4.82
N SER A 117 -8.02 -6.97 -5.60
CA SER A 117 -7.30 -8.23 -5.34
C SER A 117 -5.81 -8.16 -5.72
N ASP A 118 -5.45 -7.37 -6.73
CA ASP A 118 -4.08 -7.07 -7.10
C ASP A 118 -3.41 -6.26 -5.99
N MET A 119 -4.11 -5.25 -5.46
CA MET A 119 -3.65 -4.53 -4.27
C MET A 119 -3.51 -5.45 -3.06
N ALA A 120 -4.52 -6.27 -2.77
CA ALA A 120 -4.49 -7.23 -1.66
C ALA A 120 -3.43 -8.33 -1.82
N SER A 121 -2.88 -8.53 -3.02
CA SER A 121 -1.78 -9.48 -3.24
C SER A 121 -0.42 -8.95 -2.79
N VAL A 122 -0.28 -7.62 -2.71
CA VAL A 122 0.96 -6.93 -2.32
C VAL A 122 0.82 -6.33 -0.92
N PHE A 123 -0.30 -5.68 -0.62
CA PHE A 123 -0.46 -4.90 0.59
C PHE A 123 -1.20 -5.65 1.70
N THR A 124 -0.71 -5.49 2.93
CA THR A 124 -1.37 -5.92 4.17
C THR A 124 -1.18 -4.87 5.27
N ASN A 125 -2.11 -4.82 6.23
CA ASN A 125 -2.18 -3.80 7.28
C ASN A 125 -2.15 -2.36 6.72
N ILE A 126 -3.03 -2.06 5.76
CA ILE A 126 -3.25 -0.76 5.14
C ILE A 126 -4.71 -0.34 5.35
N GLU A 127 -4.91 0.83 5.94
CA GLU A 127 -6.25 1.38 6.24
C GLU A 127 -6.70 2.45 5.24
N GLU A 128 -5.78 3.04 4.48
CA GLU A 128 -6.10 4.07 3.48
C GLU A 128 -5.41 3.82 2.13
N LEU A 129 -6.21 3.81 1.08
CA LEU A 129 -5.75 3.81 -0.31
C LEU A 129 -6.14 5.13 -0.97
N ASP A 130 -5.16 5.88 -1.45
CA ASP A 130 -5.41 7.08 -2.26
C ASP A 130 -5.24 6.76 -3.75
N ILE A 131 -6.37 6.70 -4.46
CA ILE A 131 -6.42 6.48 -5.91
C ILE A 131 -6.82 7.76 -6.66
N SER A 132 -6.87 8.91 -5.98
CA SER A 132 -7.34 10.19 -6.53
C SER A 132 -6.49 10.68 -7.72
N SER A 133 -5.19 10.36 -7.75
CA SER A 133 -4.31 10.73 -8.86
C SER A 133 -4.39 9.76 -10.05
N SER A 134 -4.99 8.58 -9.84
CA SER A 134 -4.80 7.39 -10.67
C SER A 134 -6.00 6.99 -11.50
N TYR A 135 -7.09 7.74 -11.41
CA TYR A 135 -8.36 7.30 -11.95
C TYR A 135 -8.83 8.13 -13.15
N SER A 136 -9.05 7.43 -14.28
CA SER A 136 -9.72 8.00 -15.45
C SER A 136 -11.16 7.47 -15.51
N THR A 137 -12.11 8.36 -15.70
CA THR A 137 -13.58 8.26 -15.50
C THR A 137 -14.31 7.20 -16.35
N SER A 138 -13.74 6.01 -16.59
CA SER A 138 -14.32 5.01 -17.49
C SER A 138 -14.30 3.56 -16.99
N LEU A 139 -13.64 3.24 -15.86
CA LEU A 139 -13.46 1.85 -15.40
C LEU A 139 -13.40 1.75 -13.87
N ALA A 140 -14.45 1.26 -13.20
CA ALA A 140 -14.53 1.12 -11.74
C ALA A 140 -13.34 0.33 -11.15
N PHE A 141 -12.83 0.77 -10.00
CA PHE A 141 -11.93 0.02 -9.13
C PHE A 141 -12.76 -1.04 -8.41
N ASP A 142 -12.57 -2.30 -8.77
CA ASP A 142 -13.34 -3.40 -8.21
C ASP A 142 -12.74 -3.83 -6.86
N ILE A 143 -13.58 -3.94 -5.82
CA ILE A 143 -13.16 -4.42 -4.50
C ILE A 143 -14.23 -5.29 -3.82
N THR A 144 -13.77 -6.29 -3.06
CA THR A 144 -14.61 -7.21 -2.27
C THR A 144 -14.30 -7.15 -0.77
N GLU A 145 -15.16 -7.74 0.05
CA GLU A 145 -14.94 -7.96 1.49
C GLU A 145 -13.60 -8.66 1.76
N SER A 146 -13.27 -9.70 0.99
CA SER A 146 -12.04 -10.47 1.17
C SER A 146 -10.79 -9.65 0.85
N ASP A 147 -10.88 -8.70 -0.09
CA ASP A 147 -9.76 -7.81 -0.41
C ASP A 147 -9.54 -6.83 0.74
N ILE A 148 -10.63 -6.27 1.30
CA ILE A 148 -10.58 -5.36 2.45
C ILE A 148 -9.98 -6.07 3.67
N ASP A 149 -10.41 -7.29 3.96
CA ASP A 149 -9.90 -8.07 5.08
C ASP A 149 -8.39 -8.35 4.94
N THR A 150 -7.93 -8.58 3.72
CA THR A 150 -6.51 -8.82 3.42
C THR A 150 -5.71 -7.53 3.54
N LEU A 151 -6.18 -6.47 2.89
CA LEU A 151 -5.56 -5.14 2.90
C LEU A 151 -5.40 -4.64 4.33
N THR A 152 -6.44 -4.71 5.15
CA THR A 152 -6.42 -4.23 6.54
C THR A 152 -5.86 -5.26 7.55
N GLY A 153 -5.52 -6.47 7.09
CA GLY A 153 -5.07 -7.57 7.95
C GLY A 153 -6.11 -8.03 8.99
N SER A 154 -7.38 -7.69 8.83
CA SER A 154 -8.43 -7.85 9.83
C SER A 154 -9.77 -8.24 9.22
N SER A 155 -10.43 -9.27 9.75
CA SER A 155 -11.78 -9.69 9.34
C SER A 155 -12.91 -8.78 9.85
N THR A 156 -12.55 -7.62 10.38
CA THR A 156 -13.49 -6.54 10.76
C THR A 156 -12.86 -5.19 10.42
N GLY A 157 -12.07 -5.16 9.35
CA GLY A 157 -11.26 -4.02 8.95
C GLY A 157 -12.09 -2.82 8.52
N VAL A 158 -11.49 -1.64 8.59
CA VAL A 158 -12.04 -0.43 7.98
C VAL A 158 -11.04 0.06 6.96
N LEU A 159 -11.42 -0.03 5.68
CA LEU A 159 -10.63 0.52 4.59
C LEU A 159 -11.25 1.83 4.11
N THR A 160 -10.42 2.85 3.93
CA THR A 160 -10.80 4.10 3.29
C THR A 160 -10.17 4.17 1.90
N ILE A 161 -10.97 4.46 0.88
CA ILE A 161 -10.49 4.74 -0.48
C ILE A 161 -10.78 6.21 -0.79
N GLN A 162 -9.71 6.97 -1.00
CA GLN A 162 -9.77 8.36 -1.44
C GLN A 162 -9.80 8.42 -2.98
N THR A 163 -10.81 9.08 -3.53
CA THR A 163 -11.00 9.27 -4.97
C THR A 163 -10.87 10.75 -5.35
N ASN A 164 -10.94 11.05 -6.65
CA ASN A 164 -10.83 12.42 -7.18
C ASN A 164 -12.15 13.19 -7.24
N GLY A 165 -13.12 12.82 -6.41
CA GLY A 165 -14.47 13.38 -6.44
C GLY A 165 -15.49 12.54 -7.20
N ASP A 166 -15.05 11.50 -7.90
CA ASP A 166 -15.93 10.49 -8.50
C ASP A 166 -16.08 9.32 -7.52
N LEU A 167 -17.17 9.28 -6.74
CA LEU A 167 -17.41 8.19 -5.79
C LEU A 167 -17.87 6.90 -6.50
N ASP A 168 -18.40 7.01 -7.72
CA ASP A 168 -18.79 5.88 -8.56
C ASP A 168 -17.57 5.21 -9.22
N SER A 169 -16.37 5.72 -8.95
CA SER A 169 -15.12 5.12 -9.39
C SER A 169 -14.76 3.81 -8.69
N VAL A 170 -15.52 3.40 -7.68
CA VAL A 170 -15.31 2.15 -6.92
C VAL A 170 -16.54 1.25 -7.09
N ASP A 171 -16.35 0.05 -7.63
CA ASP A 171 -17.39 -0.98 -7.69
C ASP A 171 -17.19 -1.97 -6.54
N VAL A 172 -18.27 -2.22 -5.81
CA VAL A 172 -18.26 -3.03 -4.59
C VAL A 172 -19.18 -4.21 -4.77
N ALA A 173 -18.58 -5.40 -4.85
CA ALA A 173 -19.35 -6.62 -5.04
C ALA A 173 -19.98 -7.07 -3.73
N SER A 174 -21.31 -6.94 -3.63
CA SER A 174 -22.13 -7.36 -2.48
C SER A 174 -21.82 -6.66 -1.15
N TYR A 175 -22.86 -6.32 -0.40
CA TYR A 175 -22.75 -5.68 0.91
C TYR A 175 -24.08 -5.86 1.65
N ASP A 176 -24.03 -5.85 2.99
CA ASP A 176 -25.21 -5.95 3.83
C ASP A 176 -25.86 -4.59 4.12
N SER A 177 -25.05 -3.52 4.05
CA SER A 177 -25.51 -2.15 4.26
C SER A 177 -24.77 -1.16 3.37
N PHE A 178 -25.47 -0.10 2.98
CA PHE A 178 -24.93 1.02 2.23
C PHE A 178 -25.47 2.33 2.78
N THR A 179 -24.59 3.31 2.95
CA THR A 179 -24.92 4.69 3.35
C THR A 179 -24.27 5.68 2.39
N ASP A 180 -25.06 6.60 1.86
CA ASP A 180 -24.62 7.73 1.05
C ASP A 180 -24.83 9.03 1.85
N ASN A 181 -23.74 9.72 2.18
CA ASN A 181 -23.78 11.02 2.86
C ASN A 181 -23.49 12.21 1.92
N GLY A 182 -23.44 11.98 0.62
CA GLY A 182 -23.17 12.97 -0.43
C GLY A 182 -21.69 13.31 -0.63
N THR A 183 -20.85 13.10 0.38
CA THR A 183 -19.38 13.27 0.30
C THR A 183 -18.61 11.96 0.50
N ASN A 184 -19.30 10.91 0.93
CA ASN A 184 -18.75 9.57 1.02
C ASN A 184 -19.84 8.51 0.84
N TYR A 185 -19.41 7.36 0.32
CA TYR A 185 -20.15 6.11 0.30
C TYR A 185 -19.56 5.18 1.35
N GLN A 186 -20.41 4.59 2.18
CA GLN A 186 -20.01 3.61 3.18
C GLN A 186 -20.73 2.30 2.90
N TYR A 187 -19.95 1.25 2.67
CA TYR A 187 -20.41 -0.12 2.50
C TYR A 187 -20.04 -0.91 3.76
N GLY A 188 -20.94 -1.76 4.24
CA GLY A 188 -20.70 -2.56 5.44
C GLY A 188 -21.20 -4.00 5.29
N TRP A 189 -20.47 -4.92 5.92
CA TRP A 189 -20.74 -6.35 5.96
C TRP A 189 -21.15 -6.84 7.36
N ALA A 190 -21.76 -8.01 7.43
CA ALA A 190 -22.34 -8.56 8.66
C ALA A 190 -21.32 -8.87 9.77
N ASP A 191 -20.07 -9.12 9.40
CA ASP A 191 -18.98 -9.40 10.35
C ASP A 191 -18.39 -8.14 11.01
N GLY A 192 -18.63 -6.97 10.41
CA GLY A 192 -18.15 -5.68 10.86
C GLY A 192 -17.17 -5.01 9.89
N THR A 193 -16.74 -5.69 8.83
CA THR A 193 -15.90 -5.09 7.79
C THR A 193 -16.61 -3.91 7.14
N THR A 194 -15.85 -2.84 6.89
CA THR A 194 -16.37 -1.56 6.38
C THR A 194 -15.45 -1.00 5.30
N LEU A 195 -16.05 -0.54 4.20
CA LEU A 195 -15.39 0.27 3.19
C LEU A 195 -15.97 1.68 3.19
N ILE A 196 -15.10 2.68 3.20
CA ILE A 196 -15.45 4.09 3.08
C ILE A 196 -14.82 4.61 1.78
N VAL A 197 -15.64 4.97 0.80
CA VAL A 197 -15.18 5.65 -0.43
C VAL A 197 -15.47 7.14 -0.25
N GLN A 198 -14.45 7.99 -0.36
CA GLN A 198 -14.59 9.43 -0.12
C GLN A 198 -13.88 10.28 -1.17
N SER A 199 -14.32 11.53 -1.23
CA SER A 199 -13.93 12.57 -2.19
C SER A 199 -13.17 13.70 -1.51
#